data_AF-A0AAU7CL04-F1
#
_entry.id   AF-A0AAU7CL04-F1
#
_cell.length_a   1.000
_cell.length_b   1.000
_cell.length_c   1.000
_cell.angle_alpha   90.00
_cell.angle_beta   90.00
_cell.angle_gamma   90.00
#
_symmetry.space_group_name_H-M   'P 1'
#
loop_
_entity.id
_entity.type
_entity.pdbx_description
1 polymer ?
#
loop_
_entity_poly.entity_id
_entity_poly.type
_entity_poly.pdbx_seq_one_letter_code
_entity_poly.pdbx_strand_id
1 'polypeptide(L)'
;MERSILSGFTPHFCLTLTLLGATLSTARADNIPAYTVTDLGTGKPEISTDIDGNGIVIAPDGQRAYTFPNTNNHLSDLQSVLPLIPPLNNAPIHSPMTYGDPNNAYSRVDDGFLNENGLFVGRNIVGVAGHIAGAGSLVFASQRQADGSFGALTPLWSSPNNYSTSGQIAEAKFLNNQDQILGVGGITSGPSSYNSKDFYLFDMKSNTRTDLKDFLPGWHLESALGLDDQGRMLLSAYKWDSQSGTQFHSFLLTPSHLVLSEPVTVPEPTSLATLLLGLGYLALHRSRRRESSGSR
;
A
#
# COMPACT_ATOMS: atom_id res chain seq x y z
N MET A 1 41.97 70.91 3.07
CA MET A 1 42.51 71.13 4.43
C MET A 1 41.35 70.87 5.39
N GLU A 2 41.24 69.65 5.88
CA GLU A 2 41.90 69.12 7.09
C GLU A 2 41.09 69.42 8.38
N ARG A 3 40.69 68.31 9.05
CA ARG A 3 40.40 68.11 10.50
C ARG A 3 39.05 68.64 11.01
N SER A 4 38.04 67.84 11.36
CA SER A 4 37.91 66.75 12.37
C SER A 4 38.12 67.19 13.82
N ILE A 5 37.13 66.88 14.69
CA ILE A 5 37.14 66.47 16.14
C ILE A 5 35.74 66.82 16.73
N LEU A 6 34.76 65.88 16.77
CA LEU A 6 34.46 64.87 17.82
C LEU A 6 33.85 65.43 19.13
N SER A 7 32.57 65.10 19.39
CA SER A 7 32.07 64.42 20.61
C SER A 7 30.53 64.46 20.58
N GLY A 8 29.74 63.38 20.66
CA GLY A 8 30.00 62.01 21.11
C GLY A 8 28.96 61.69 22.17
N PHE A 9 27.89 60.96 21.82
CA PHE A 9 27.08 60.15 22.76
C PHE A 9 26.16 59.23 21.94
N THR A 10 26.53 57.95 21.85
CA THR A 10 25.64 56.88 21.40
C THR A 10 25.81 55.69 22.35
N PRO A 11 24.76 55.28 23.06
CA PRO A 11 24.85 54.11 23.93
C PRO A 11 24.98 52.84 23.09
N HIS A 12 25.93 51.98 23.49
CA HIS A 12 26.10 50.63 22.99
C HIS A 12 24.89 49.80 23.42
N PHE A 13 24.03 49.45 22.46
CA PHE A 13 23.04 48.38 22.64
C PHE A 13 23.69 47.06 22.23
N CYS A 14 24.34 46.37 23.18
CA CYS A 14 24.74 44.99 23.02
C CYS A 14 23.48 44.11 23.10
N LEU A 15 22.95 43.71 21.95
CA LEU A 15 21.89 42.71 21.87
C LEU A 15 22.58 41.33 21.86
N THR A 16 22.81 40.77 23.05
CA THR A 16 23.14 39.36 23.22
C THR A 16 21.94 38.53 22.80
N LEU A 17 21.96 38.01 21.57
CA LEU A 17 21.01 37.02 21.11
C LEU A 17 21.34 35.68 21.78
N THR A 18 20.74 35.42 22.93
CA THR A 18 20.69 34.07 23.49
C THR A 18 19.84 33.21 22.54
N LEU A 19 20.51 32.41 21.69
CA LEU A 19 19.90 31.24 21.06
C LEU A 19 19.52 30.27 22.18
N LEU A 20 18.33 30.46 22.77
CA LEU A 20 17.66 29.35 23.42
C LEU A 20 17.30 28.36 22.32
N GLY A 21 17.90 27.18 22.42
CA GLY A 21 17.68 26.06 21.53
C GLY A 21 16.19 25.76 21.38
N ALA A 22 15.65 26.16 20.24
CA ALA A 22 14.64 25.34 19.62
C ALA A 22 15.32 23.99 19.36
N THR A 23 14.88 22.95 20.05
CA THR A 23 15.07 21.59 19.56
C THR A 23 14.39 21.56 18.20
N LEU A 24 15.17 21.85 17.16
CA LEU A 24 14.81 21.57 15.78
C LEU A 24 14.39 20.11 15.79
N SER A 25 13.10 19.89 15.55
CA SER A 25 12.57 18.59 15.24
C SER A 25 13.52 17.95 14.23
N THR A 26 14.20 16.88 14.63
CA THR A 26 14.87 15.99 13.70
C THR A 26 13.78 15.21 12.97
N ALA A 27 12.92 15.91 12.23
CA ALA A 27 12.31 15.33 11.06
C ALA A 27 13.50 15.09 10.13
N ARG A 28 14.14 13.91 10.27
CA ARG A 28 14.82 13.31 9.15
C ARG A 28 13.82 13.41 8.01
N ALA A 29 14.21 14.07 6.92
CA ALA A 29 13.65 13.69 5.63
C ALA A 29 14.09 12.24 5.46
N ASP A 30 13.32 11.31 6.02
CA ASP A 30 13.54 9.89 5.82
C ASP A 30 13.60 9.70 4.32
N ASN A 31 14.62 8.97 3.86
CA ASN A 31 14.81 8.64 2.45
C ASN A 31 13.51 8.00 1.96
N ILE A 32 12.64 8.78 1.31
CA ILE A 32 11.54 8.23 0.54
C ILE A 32 12.22 7.29 -0.45
N PRO A 33 11.95 5.97 -0.41
CA PRO A 33 12.56 5.07 -1.37
C PRO A 33 12.25 5.61 -2.76
N ALA A 34 13.26 5.77 -3.59
CA ALA A 34 13.02 6.24 -4.94
C ALA A 34 12.17 5.17 -5.65
N TYR A 35 11.03 5.59 -6.20
CA TYR A 35 10.15 4.76 -7.02
C TYR A 35 10.06 5.38 -8.42
N THR A 36 10.18 4.53 -9.43
CA THR A 36 9.84 4.86 -10.82
C THR A 36 8.34 4.60 -11.01
N VAL A 37 7.61 5.62 -11.45
CA VAL A 37 6.17 5.54 -11.73
C VAL A 37 5.95 5.21 -13.20
N THR A 38 5.26 4.12 -13.50
CA THR A 38 4.81 3.77 -14.85
C THR A 38 3.29 3.87 -14.93
N ASP A 39 2.79 4.76 -15.79
CA ASP A 39 1.36 4.83 -16.12
C ASP A 39 1.00 3.69 -17.08
N LEU A 40 0.09 2.82 -16.62
CA LEU A 40 -0.42 1.70 -17.41
C LEU A 40 -1.56 2.14 -18.33
N GLY A 41 -2.11 3.34 -18.15
CA GLY A 41 -3.18 3.92 -18.95
C GLY A 41 -4.53 3.90 -18.25
N THR A 42 -5.55 4.35 -18.99
CA THR A 42 -6.92 4.49 -18.52
C THR A 42 -7.61 3.13 -18.41
N GLY A 43 -8.28 2.89 -17.28
CA GLY A 43 -9.04 1.66 -17.02
C GLY A 43 -8.42 0.80 -15.92
N LYS A 44 -9.01 -0.39 -15.74
CA LYS A 44 -8.58 -1.36 -14.71
C LYS A 44 -7.59 -2.35 -15.33
N PRO A 45 -6.44 -2.63 -14.69
CA PRO A 45 -5.53 -3.63 -15.20
C PRO A 45 -6.11 -5.02 -14.91
N GLU A 46 -5.80 -5.99 -15.77
CA GLU A 46 -6.14 -7.38 -15.51
C GLU A 46 -5.01 -8.02 -14.69
N ILE A 47 -5.36 -8.69 -13.61
CA ILE A 47 -4.43 -9.45 -12.77
C ILE A 47 -4.71 -10.92 -13.04
N SER A 48 -3.74 -11.62 -13.60
CA SER A 48 -3.80 -13.05 -13.88
C SER A 48 -2.59 -13.77 -13.26
N THR A 49 -2.46 -15.07 -13.48
CA THR A 49 -1.29 -15.85 -13.09
C THR A 49 -0.68 -16.51 -14.32
N ASP A 50 0.64 -16.56 -14.40
CA ASP A 50 1.36 -17.32 -15.42
C ASP A 50 1.29 -18.83 -15.15
N ILE A 51 1.92 -19.61 -16.02
CA ILE A 51 1.95 -21.07 -15.93
C ILE A 51 2.70 -21.59 -14.70
N ASP A 52 3.59 -20.77 -14.14
CA ASP A 52 4.37 -21.07 -12.94
C ASP A 52 3.66 -20.54 -11.67
N GLY A 53 2.49 -19.93 -11.82
CA GLY A 53 1.68 -19.36 -10.74
C GLY A 53 2.09 -17.95 -10.31
N ASN A 54 3.06 -17.31 -10.98
CA ASN A 54 3.40 -15.93 -10.69
C ASN A 54 2.29 -15.00 -11.17
N GLY A 55 1.96 -13.98 -10.40
CA GLY A 55 1.02 -12.95 -10.87
C GLY A 55 1.54 -12.27 -12.15
N ILE A 56 0.63 -11.93 -13.04
CA ILE A 56 0.87 -11.07 -14.21
C ILE A 56 -0.10 -9.89 -14.10
N VAL A 57 0.40 -8.70 -14.39
CA VAL A 57 -0.41 -7.48 -14.57
C VAL A 57 -0.43 -7.16 -16.05
N ILE A 58 -1.61 -7.24 -16.66
CA ILE A 58 -1.85 -6.80 -18.03
C ILE A 58 -2.40 -5.38 -17.97
N ALA A 59 -1.73 -4.45 -18.65
CA ALA A 59 -2.17 -3.07 -18.74
C ALA A 59 -3.57 -2.98 -19.36
N PRO A 60 -4.35 -1.93 -19.04
CA PRO A 60 -5.70 -1.75 -19.59
C PRO A 60 -5.80 -1.79 -21.12
N ASP A 61 -4.71 -1.49 -21.84
CA ASP A 61 -4.63 -1.60 -23.30
C ASP A 61 -4.56 -3.04 -23.83
N GLY A 62 -4.35 -4.02 -22.95
CA GLY A 62 -4.19 -5.44 -23.30
C GLY A 62 -2.89 -5.78 -24.03
N GLN A 63 -2.02 -4.81 -24.30
CA GLN A 63 -0.81 -5.00 -25.12
C GLN A 63 0.45 -5.20 -24.28
N ARG A 64 0.49 -4.63 -23.07
CA ARG A 64 1.66 -4.69 -22.18
C ARG A 64 1.36 -5.58 -20.98
N ALA A 65 2.19 -6.60 -20.78
CA ALA A 65 2.13 -7.44 -19.59
C ALA A 65 3.42 -7.31 -18.76
N TYR A 66 3.28 -7.30 -17.44
CA TYR A 66 4.36 -7.26 -16.47
C TYR A 66 4.21 -8.45 -15.53
N THR A 67 5.26 -9.25 -15.36
CA THR A 67 5.31 -10.23 -14.25
C THR A 67 5.21 -9.47 -12.93
N PHE A 68 4.38 -9.94 -12.01
CA PHE A 68 4.06 -9.36 -10.70
C PHE A 68 3.87 -10.49 -9.66
N PRO A 69 4.96 -11.13 -9.22
CA PRO A 69 4.89 -12.27 -8.31
C PRO A 69 4.46 -11.80 -6.93
N ASN A 70 3.18 -11.94 -6.63
CA ASN A 70 2.59 -11.59 -5.35
C ASN A 70 2.37 -12.86 -4.53
N THR A 71 3.12 -13.01 -3.44
CA THR A 71 2.86 -14.07 -2.46
C THR A 71 1.63 -13.68 -1.64
N ASN A 72 0.59 -14.50 -1.71
CA ASN A 72 -0.60 -14.29 -0.89
C ASN A 72 -0.31 -14.61 0.57
N ASN A 73 0.13 -13.59 1.31
CA ASN A 73 0.43 -13.68 2.75
C ASN A 73 -0.81 -13.51 3.63
N HIS A 74 -2.01 -13.43 3.04
CA HIS A 74 -3.26 -13.31 3.79
C HIS A 74 -3.56 -14.59 4.56
N LEU A 75 -3.91 -14.45 5.85
CA LEU A 75 -4.25 -15.60 6.69
C LEU A 75 -5.67 -16.08 6.42
N SER A 76 -5.80 -17.31 5.94
CA SER A 76 -7.09 -17.98 5.78
C SER A 76 -7.74 -18.38 7.12
N ASP A 77 -6.93 -18.62 8.16
CA ASP A 77 -7.39 -18.93 9.52
C ASP A 77 -6.68 -18.05 10.56
N LEU A 78 -7.24 -16.85 10.76
CA LEU A 78 -6.79 -15.92 11.80
C LEU A 78 -6.91 -16.52 13.21
N GLN A 79 -7.89 -17.42 13.47
CA GLN A 79 -8.16 -17.97 14.81
C GLN A 79 -6.99 -18.79 15.33
N SER A 80 -6.19 -19.39 14.45
CA SER A 80 -4.97 -20.10 14.83
C SER A 80 -3.88 -19.18 15.42
N VAL A 81 -3.91 -17.88 15.09
CA VAL A 81 -2.89 -16.90 15.47
C VAL A 81 -3.33 -16.06 16.66
N LEU A 82 -4.62 -15.73 16.78
CA LEU A 82 -5.15 -14.84 17.83
C LEU A 82 -4.70 -15.20 19.26
N PRO A 83 -4.69 -16.48 19.70
CA PRO A 83 -4.25 -16.84 21.06
C PRO A 83 -2.77 -16.57 21.34
N LEU A 84 -1.97 -16.39 20.29
CA LEU A 84 -0.52 -16.20 20.36
C LEU A 84 -0.12 -14.71 20.32
N ILE A 85 -1.05 -13.81 20.00
CA ILE A 85 -0.80 -12.38 19.92
C ILE A 85 -0.99 -11.77 21.32
N PRO A 86 -0.04 -10.96 21.82
CA PRO A 86 -0.23 -10.27 23.09
C PRO A 86 -1.39 -9.25 23.03
N PRO A 87 -1.96 -8.83 24.18
CA PRO A 87 -3.07 -7.87 24.19
C PRO A 87 -2.69 -6.53 23.53
N LEU A 88 -3.53 -6.03 22.62
CA LEU A 88 -3.29 -4.78 21.87
C LEU A 88 -3.72 -3.54 22.63
N ASN A 89 -5.03 -3.40 22.84
CA ASN A 89 -5.66 -2.29 23.55
C ASN A 89 -6.83 -2.82 24.36
N ASN A 90 -7.07 -2.22 25.51
CA ASN A 90 -8.28 -2.50 26.28
C ASN A 90 -9.51 -1.93 25.56
N ALA A 91 -10.63 -2.64 25.64
CA ALA A 91 -11.91 -2.12 25.17
C ALA A 91 -12.29 -0.85 25.97
N PRO A 92 -12.96 0.14 25.37
CA PRO A 92 -13.21 1.45 25.98
C PRO A 92 -14.42 1.40 26.93
N ILE A 93 -14.37 0.53 27.93
CA ILE A 93 -15.48 0.21 28.85
C ILE A 93 -16.02 1.46 29.57
N HIS A 94 -15.19 2.46 29.82
CA HIS A 94 -15.56 3.70 30.52
C HIS A 94 -15.95 4.86 29.58
N SER A 95 -16.15 4.59 28.29
CA SER A 95 -16.66 5.61 27.37
C SER A 95 -18.08 6.04 27.76
N PRO A 96 -18.46 7.32 27.71
CA PRO A 96 -19.85 7.75 27.94
C PRO A 96 -20.86 7.00 27.06
N MET A 97 -20.42 6.53 25.89
CA MET A 97 -21.25 5.81 24.91
C MET A 97 -21.49 4.33 25.28
N THR A 98 -20.72 3.75 26.21
CA THR A 98 -20.99 2.39 26.71
C THR A 98 -22.05 2.38 27.79
N TYR A 99 -22.42 3.56 28.32
CA TYR A 99 -23.26 3.72 29.51
C TYR A 99 -22.73 2.94 30.73
N GLY A 100 -21.42 2.69 30.78
CA GLY A 100 -20.76 1.90 31.81
C GLY A 100 -20.94 0.38 31.67
N ASP A 101 -21.59 -0.11 30.62
CA ASP A 101 -21.74 -1.54 30.35
C ASP A 101 -20.55 -2.07 29.52
N PRO A 102 -19.71 -2.97 30.08
CA PRO A 102 -18.59 -3.56 29.35
C PRO A 102 -19.01 -4.36 28.11
N ASN A 103 -20.23 -4.90 28.07
CA ASN A 103 -20.73 -5.63 26.90
C ASN A 103 -20.92 -4.73 25.68
N ASN A 104 -21.03 -3.42 25.91
CA ASN A 104 -21.08 -2.43 24.86
C ASN A 104 -19.69 -2.03 24.39
N ALA A 105 -18.59 -2.53 24.94
CA ALA A 105 -17.24 -2.19 24.49
C ALA A 105 -16.59 -3.39 23.79
N TYR A 106 -15.85 -3.14 22.71
CA TYR A 106 -15.08 -4.18 22.04
C TYR A 106 -13.67 -3.72 21.69
N SER A 107 -12.74 -4.67 21.68
CA SER A 107 -11.38 -4.55 21.16
C SER A 107 -11.02 -5.92 20.61
N ARG A 108 -10.77 -6.02 19.31
CA ARG A 108 -10.42 -7.28 18.66
C ARG A 108 -9.48 -7.08 17.50
N VAL A 109 -8.62 -8.06 17.28
CA VAL A 109 -7.93 -8.20 16.01
C VAL A 109 -8.93 -8.67 14.97
N ASP A 110 -8.94 -7.99 13.84
CA ASP A 110 -9.70 -8.33 12.67
C ASP A 110 -8.73 -8.38 11.49
N ASP A 111 -8.83 -9.44 10.70
CA ASP A 111 -7.94 -9.71 9.58
C ASP A 111 -6.44 -9.86 9.96
N GLY A 112 -5.65 -10.43 9.05
CA GLY A 112 -4.21 -10.51 9.26
C GLY A 112 -3.42 -11.11 8.10
N PHE A 113 -2.14 -10.77 8.08
CA PHE A 113 -1.14 -11.28 7.15
C PHE A 113 0.01 -11.89 7.92
N LEU A 114 0.62 -12.94 7.39
CA LEU A 114 1.85 -13.53 7.92
C LEU A 114 2.75 -13.90 6.74
N ASN A 115 3.93 -13.28 6.66
CA ASN A 115 4.90 -13.60 5.61
C ASN A 115 5.87 -14.72 6.01
N GLU A 116 6.71 -15.15 5.07
CA GLU A 116 7.68 -16.24 5.27
C GLU A 116 8.76 -15.89 6.32
N ASN A 117 9.04 -14.60 6.51
CA ASN A 117 9.96 -14.12 7.54
C ASN A 117 9.34 -14.17 8.95
N GLY A 118 8.07 -14.55 9.07
CA GLY A 118 7.35 -14.59 10.34
C GLY A 118 6.84 -13.24 10.82
N LEU A 119 6.82 -12.21 9.98
CA LEU A 119 6.19 -10.94 10.30
C LEU A 119 4.67 -11.09 10.21
N PHE A 120 3.99 -10.95 11.34
CA PHE A 120 2.54 -10.83 11.39
C PHE A 120 2.13 -9.37 11.33
N VAL A 121 1.12 -9.07 10.51
CA VAL A 121 0.48 -7.76 10.45
C VAL A 121 -1.01 -7.96 10.67
N GLY A 122 -1.55 -7.27 11.66
CA GLY A 122 -2.97 -7.33 11.99
C GLY A 122 -3.59 -5.94 12.05
N ARG A 123 -4.92 -5.92 12.07
CA ARG A 123 -5.68 -4.71 12.38
C ARG A 123 -6.41 -4.91 13.69
N ASN A 124 -6.19 -4.00 14.63
CA ASN A 124 -7.00 -3.94 15.84
C ASN A 124 -8.16 -2.96 15.62
N ILE A 125 -9.37 -3.40 15.92
CA ILE A 125 -10.57 -2.56 15.89
C ILE A 125 -11.11 -2.44 17.31
N VAL A 126 -11.25 -1.19 17.75
CA VAL A 126 -11.75 -0.80 19.07
C VAL A 126 -12.97 0.07 18.89
N GLY A 127 -13.99 -0.14 19.72
CA GLY A 127 -15.21 0.65 19.65
C GLY A 127 -16.28 0.25 20.66
N VAL A 128 -17.50 0.71 20.40
CA VAL A 128 -18.67 0.48 21.25
C VAL A 128 -19.76 -0.25 20.44
N ALA A 129 -20.28 -1.38 20.90
CA ALA A 129 -21.32 -2.14 20.20
C ALA A 129 -22.62 -1.32 20.04
N GLY A 130 -23.31 -1.46 18.91
CA GLY A 130 -24.52 -0.69 18.58
C GLY A 130 -24.27 0.80 18.27
N HIS A 131 -23.05 1.28 18.45
CA HIS A 131 -22.56 2.59 18.06
C HIS A 131 -21.28 2.43 17.22
N ILE A 132 -20.81 3.52 16.61
CA ILE A 132 -19.43 3.77 16.16
C ILE A 132 -18.60 2.50 15.81
N ALA A 133 -18.81 1.94 14.61
CA ALA A 133 -17.93 0.89 14.10
C ALA A 133 -16.58 1.50 13.68
N GLY A 134 -15.52 1.25 14.45
CA GLY A 134 -14.14 1.51 14.03
C GLY A 134 -13.51 2.83 14.47
N ALA A 135 -14.05 3.52 15.48
CA ALA A 135 -13.47 4.77 16.04
C ALA A 135 -12.05 4.64 16.62
N GLY A 136 -11.51 3.43 16.72
CA GLY A 136 -10.09 3.23 16.81
C GLY A 136 -9.74 2.03 15.97
N SER A 137 -9.24 2.26 14.76
CA SER A 137 -8.55 1.20 14.01
C SER A 137 -7.06 1.48 14.02
N LEU A 138 -6.28 0.44 14.28
CA LEU A 138 -4.83 0.50 14.33
C LEU A 138 -4.27 -0.68 13.56
N VAL A 139 -3.45 -0.41 12.56
CA VAL A 139 -2.59 -1.44 11.96
C VAL A 139 -1.36 -1.58 12.85
N PHE A 140 -1.01 -2.82 13.14
CA PHE A 140 0.15 -3.17 13.95
C PHE A 140 0.90 -4.34 13.33
N ALA A 141 2.16 -4.49 13.69
CA ALA A 141 2.98 -5.64 13.33
C ALA A 141 3.58 -6.33 14.56
N SER A 142 3.87 -7.63 14.46
CA SER A 142 4.66 -8.37 15.44
C SER A 142 5.48 -9.47 14.78
N GLN A 143 6.69 -9.68 15.27
CA GLN A 143 7.60 -10.71 14.77
C GLN A 143 7.34 -12.03 15.49
N ARG A 144 7.10 -13.09 14.72
CA ARG A 144 7.07 -14.47 15.23
C ARG A 144 8.48 -14.89 15.66
N GLN A 145 8.56 -15.44 16.86
CA GLN A 145 9.78 -15.96 17.47
C GLN A 145 9.99 -17.43 17.10
N ALA A 146 11.20 -17.95 17.35
CA ALA A 146 11.55 -19.34 17.03
C ALA A 146 10.71 -20.38 17.78
N ASP A 147 10.18 -20.03 18.97
CA ASP A 147 9.28 -20.89 19.75
C ASP A 147 7.82 -20.84 19.27
N GLY A 148 7.55 -20.07 18.21
CA GLY A 148 6.23 -19.90 17.63
C GLY A 148 5.38 -18.80 18.26
N SER A 149 5.83 -18.17 19.36
CA SER A 149 5.18 -17.02 19.99
C SER A 149 5.36 -15.74 19.18
N PHE A 150 4.58 -14.70 19.48
CA PHE A 150 4.75 -13.37 18.88
C PHE A 150 5.41 -12.40 19.85
N GLY A 151 6.29 -11.56 19.32
CA GLY A 151 6.97 -10.51 20.07
C GLY A 151 6.06 -9.32 20.39
N ALA A 152 6.68 -8.23 20.85
CA ALA A 152 5.99 -6.98 21.13
C ALA A 152 5.32 -6.42 19.87
N LEU A 153 4.18 -5.75 20.07
CA LEU A 153 3.39 -5.17 19.00
C LEU A 153 3.95 -3.79 18.65
N THR A 154 4.16 -3.55 17.36
CA THR A 154 4.60 -2.27 16.82
C THR A 154 3.42 -1.59 16.15
N PRO A 155 2.86 -0.49 16.71
CA PRO A 155 1.85 0.31 16.05
C PRO A 155 2.42 0.95 14.78
N LEU A 156 1.73 0.83 13.65
CA LEU A 156 2.22 1.37 12.37
C LEU A 156 1.48 2.66 12.00
N TRP A 157 0.16 2.59 11.88
CA TRP A 157 -0.70 3.75 11.68
C TRP A 157 -2.11 3.46 12.17
N SER A 158 -2.79 4.52 12.56
CA SER A 158 -4.15 4.48 13.09
C SER A 158 -5.09 5.35 12.29
N SER A 159 -6.37 5.05 12.37
CA SER A 159 -7.43 5.96 11.95
C SER A 159 -8.27 6.33 13.19
N PRO A 160 -8.04 7.52 13.77
CA PRO A 160 -8.68 7.94 15.01
C PRO A 160 -10.11 8.47 14.81
N ASN A 161 -10.49 8.83 13.57
CA ASN A 161 -11.79 9.41 13.25
C ASN A 161 -12.54 8.45 12.35
N ASN A 162 -13.43 7.65 12.92
CA ASN A 162 -14.30 6.80 12.12
C ASN A 162 -15.70 6.76 12.72
N TYR A 163 -16.48 7.79 12.38
CA TYR A 163 -17.78 8.04 13.00
C TYR A 163 -18.96 7.40 12.25
N SER A 164 -18.77 6.84 11.05
CA SER A 164 -19.93 6.33 10.28
C SER A 164 -19.66 5.48 9.04
N THR A 165 -18.42 5.32 8.55
CA THR A 165 -18.20 4.71 7.22
C THR A 165 -17.00 3.76 7.16
N SER A 166 -17.19 2.55 6.61
CA SER A 166 -16.15 1.53 6.41
C SER A 166 -14.92 2.00 5.63
N GLY A 167 -15.02 3.10 4.87
CA GLY A 167 -13.95 3.61 4.02
C GLY A 167 -12.75 4.27 4.72
N GLN A 168 -12.81 4.47 6.04
CA GLN A 168 -11.77 5.20 6.79
C GLN A 168 -11.02 4.36 7.82
N ILE A 169 -11.18 3.04 7.77
CA ILE A 169 -10.53 2.12 8.70
C ILE A 169 -9.03 2.05 8.35
N ALA A 170 -8.15 2.10 9.35
CA ALA A 170 -6.75 1.75 9.18
C ALA A 170 -6.65 0.26 8.88
N GLU A 171 -6.16 -0.09 7.70
CA GLU A 171 -6.16 -1.44 7.15
C GLU A 171 -4.84 -1.71 6.43
N ALA A 172 -4.22 -2.84 6.72
CA ALA A 172 -3.20 -3.42 5.85
C ALA A 172 -3.92 -4.14 4.71
N LYS A 173 -3.47 -3.91 3.47
CA LYS A 173 -4.02 -4.56 2.28
C LYS A 173 -3.10 -5.62 1.73
N PHE A 174 -1.80 -5.40 1.86
CA PHE A 174 -0.78 -6.33 1.42
C PHE A 174 0.41 -6.31 2.37
N LEU A 175 1.06 -7.47 2.47
CA LEU A 175 2.33 -7.69 3.13
C LEU A 175 3.19 -8.51 2.18
N ASN A 176 4.43 -8.11 1.94
CA ASN A 176 5.36 -8.87 1.11
C ASN A 176 6.51 -9.51 1.92
N ASN A 177 7.31 -10.33 1.25
CA ASN A 177 8.48 -10.99 1.84
C ASN A 177 9.69 -10.05 2.06
N GLN A 178 9.57 -8.75 1.75
CA GLN A 178 10.55 -7.74 2.10
C GLN A 178 10.25 -7.04 3.43
N ASP A 179 9.18 -7.45 4.12
CA ASP A 179 8.65 -6.82 5.34
C ASP A 179 8.08 -5.41 5.08
N GLN A 180 7.54 -5.20 3.87
CA GLN A 180 6.82 -4.00 3.50
C GLN A 180 5.31 -4.23 3.57
N ILE A 181 4.61 -3.20 4.02
CA ILE A 181 3.19 -3.26 4.33
C ILE A 181 2.51 -2.12 3.59
N LEU A 182 1.65 -2.47 2.65
CA LEU A 182 0.85 -1.51 1.87
C LEU A 182 -0.57 -1.49 2.43
N GLY A 183 -1.08 -0.30 2.75
CA GLY A 183 -2.39 -0.18 3.34
C GLY A 183 -3.00 1.21 3.24
N VAL A 184 -4.08 1.39 3.97
CA VAL A 184 -4.84 2.64 4.04
C VAL A 184 -5.06 3.07 5.47
N GLY A 185 -5.27 4.37 5.69
CA GLY A 185 -5.75 4.91 6.95
C GLY A 185 -6.54 6.19 6.73
N GLY A 186 -7.39 6.54 7.70
CA GLY A 186 -8.14 7.80 7.66
C GLY A 186 -7.26 9.02 7.89
N ILE A 187 -7.69 10.16 7.36
CA ILE A 187 -7.01 11.45 7.56
C ILE A 187 -7.30 11.96 8.98
N THR A 188 -6.26 12.42 9.67
CA THR A 188 -6.32 12.80 11.08
C THR A 188 -7.16 14.06 11.37
N SER A 189 -7.46 14.90 10.38
CA SER A 189 -8.26 16.13 10.59
C SER A 189 -8.80 16.77 9.31
N GLY A 190 -10.06 17.24 9.33
CA GLY A 190 -10.64 18.18 8.35
C GLY A 190 -12.17 18.07 8.23
N PRO A 191 -12.92 19.14 7.92
CA PRO A 191 -14.38 19.07 7.74
C PRO A 191 -14.83 18.17 6.57
N SER A 192 -13.92 17.86 5.63
CA SER A 192 -14.10 16.90 4.54
C SER A 192 -13.53 15.51 4.86
N SER A 193 -13.03 15.28 6.08
CA SER A 193 -12.28 14.07 6.44
C SER A 193 -13.13 12.83 6.62
N TYR A 194 -14.40 12.82 6.20
CA TYR A 194 -15.32 11.68 6.36
C TYR A 194 -15.29 10.71 5.17
N ASN A 195 -14.70 11.10 4.04
CA ASN A 195 -14.59 10.26 2.83
C ASN A 195 -13.16 10.12 2.31
N SER A 196 -12.19 10.74 2.98
CA SER A 196 -10.80 10.74 2.54
C SER A 196 -9.99 9.67 3.27
N LYS A 197 -9.19 8.95 2.51
CA LYS A 197 -8.23 7.96 2.99
C LYS A 197 -6.88 8.27 2.36
N ASP A 198 -5.84 8.09 3.14
CA ASP A 198 -4.46 8.14 2.66
C ASP A 198 -3.96 6.70 2.49
N PHE A 199 -3.02 6.52 1.57
CA PHE A 199 -2.39 5.24 1.30
C PHE A 199 -0.96 5.30 1.77
N TYR A 200 -0.54 4.26 2.48
CA TYR A 200 0.77 4.21 3.10
C TYR A 200 1.52 2.96 2.67
N LEU A 201 2.82 3.12 2.42
CA LEU A 201 3.79 2.03 2.42
C LEU A 201 4.63 2.17 3.69
N PHE A 202 4.61 1.13 4.52
CA PHE A 202 5.48 1.03 5.68
C PHE A 202 6.55 -0.02 5.43
N ASP A 203 7.80 0.33 5.64
CA ASP A 203 8.94 -0.59 5.57
C ASP A 203 9.45 -0.87 6.98
N MET A 204 9.32 -2.12 7.43
CA MET A 204 9.73 -2.54 8.77
C MET A 204 11.25 -2.43 9.00
N LYS A 205 12.07 -2.56 7.95
CA LYS A 205 13.54 -2.53 8.08
C LYS A 205 14.06 -1.13 8.31
N SER A 206 13.50 -0.17 7.58
CA SER A 206 13.82 1.26 7.72
C SER A 206 12.96 1.98 8.75
N ASN A 207 11.91 1.32 9.28
CA ASN A 207 10.89 1.90 10.16
C ASN A 207 10.31 3.20 9.59
N THR A 208 10.13 3.24 8.27
CA THR A 208 9.73 4.45 7.54
C THR A 208 8.32 4.25 6.98
N ARG A 209 7.45 5.23 7.24
CA ARG A 209 6.11 5.32 6.64
C ARG A 209 6.12 6.34 5.52
N THR A 210 5.85 5.90 4.31
CA THR A 210 5.76 6.74 3.12
C THR A 210 4.29 6.96 2.75
N ASP A 211 3.90 8.22 2.52
CA ASP A 211 2.59 8.55 1.96
C ASP A 211 2.64 8.44 0.43
N LEU A 212 1.81 7.59 -0.15
CA LEU A 212 1.87 7.30 -1.58
C LEU A 212 1.41 8.48 -2.45
N LYS A 213 0.74 9.49 -1.88
CA LYS A 213 0.41 10.71 -2.62
C LYS A 213 1.66 11.47 -3.09
N ASP A 214 2.78 11.29 -2.38
CA ASP A 214 4.05 11.95 -2.70
C ASP A 214 4.65 11.42 -4.01
N PHE A 215 4.30 10.19 -4.41
CA PHE A 215 4.72 9.60 -5.69
C PHE A 215 3.84 9.99 -6.87
N LEU A 216 2.60 10.42 -6.63
CA LEU A 216 1.60 10.70 -7.67
C LEU A 216 1.03 12.12 -7.51
N PRO A 217 1.85 13.17 -7.64
CA PRO A 217 1.39 14.54 -7.45
C PRO A 217 0.26 14.90 -8.43
N GLY A 218 -0.85 15.38 -7.90
CA GLY A 218 -2.04 15.76 -8.67
C GLY A 218 -2.99 14.62 -9.01
N TRP A 219 -2.73 13.41 -8.53
CA TRP A 219 -3.64 12.27 -8.58
C TRP A 219 -4.25 11.99 -7.20
N HIS A 220 -5.50 11.54 -7.19
CA HIS A 220 -6.17 11.03 -6.01
C HIS A 220 -6.14 9.51 -6.02
N LEU A 221 -5.46 8.92 -5.06
CA LEU A 221 -5.41 7.47 -4.92
C LEU A 221 -6.79 6.90 -4.55
N GLU A 222 -7.22 5.89 -5.30
CA GLU A 222 -8.51 5.25 -5.14
C GLU A 222 -8.37 3.88 -4.45
N SER A 223 -7.41 3.07 -4.90
CA SER A 223 -7.17 1.73 -4.35
C SER A 223 -5.73 1.27 -4.55
N ALA A 224 -5.27 0.41 -3.62
CA ALA A 224 -4.10 -0.41 -3.80
C ALA A 224 -4.55 -1.76 -4.34
N LEU A 225 -3.97 -2.17 -5.46
CA LEU A 225 -4.33 -3.38 -6.19
C LEU A 225 -3.33 -4.52 -5.98
N GLY A 226 -2.09 -4.18 -5.57
CA GLY A 226 -1.09 -5.19 -5.27
C GLY A 226 0.19 -4.60 -4.68
N LEU A 227 0.90 -5.44 -3.93
CA LEU A 227 2.30 -5.28 -3.54
C LEU A 227 2.96 -6.64 -3.79
N ASP A 228 4.07 -6.66 -4.51
CA ASP A 228 4.77 -7.90 -4.82
C ASP A 228 6.01 -8.09 -3.93
N ASP A 229 6.66 -9.25 -4.03
CA ASP A 229 7.84 -9.58 -3.23
C ASP A 229 9.12 -8.82 -3.63
N GLN A 230 9.06 -8.06 -4.71
CA GLN A 230 10.11 -7.13 -5.10
C GLN A 230 9.84 -5.71 -4.60
N GLY A 231 8.70 -5.47 -3.94
CA GLY A 231 8.30 -4.15 -3.44
C GLY A 231 7.69 -3.25 -4.49
N ARG A 232 7.30 -3.80 -5.65
CA ARG A 232 6.53 -3.08 -6.67
C ARG A 232 5.08 -2.98 -6.24
N MET A 233 4.47 -1.84 -6.48
CA MET A 233 3.09 -1.56 -6.10
C MET A 233 2.24 -1.31 -7.34
N LEU A 234 1.03 -1.88 -7.35
CA LEU A 234 0.01 -1.60 -8.35
C LEU A 234 -1.09 -0.77 -7.70
N LEU A 235 -1.34 0.43 -8.22
CA LEU A 235 -2.27 1.41 -7.65
C LEU A 235 -3.31 1.83 -8.70
N SER A 236 -4.54 2.10 -8.28
CA SER A 236 -5.53 2.85 -9.06
C SER A 236 -5.63 4.26 -8.51
N ALA A 237 -5.58 5.26 -9.38
CA ALA A 237 -5.77 6.65 -9.01
C ALA A 237 -6.64 7.36 -10.04
N TYR A 238 -7.27 8.45 -9.63
CA TYR A 238 -8.02 9.30 -10.54
C TYR A 238 -7.55 10.74 -10.49
N LYS A 239 -7.78 11.45 -11.58
CA LYS A 239 -7.60 12.90 -11.66
C LYS A 239 -8.86 13.53 -12.23
N TRP A 240 -9.24 14.67 -11.68
CA TRP A 240 -10.31 15.48 -12.24
C TRP A 240 -9.75 16.43 -13.29
N ASP A 241 -10.31 16.38 -14.49
CA ASP A 241 -10.05 17.33 -15.56
C ASP A 241 -11.36 18.04 -15.96
N SER A 242 -11.31 19.36 -16.14
CA SER A 242 -12.51 20.16 -16.41
C SER A 242 -13.15 19.90 -17.77
N GLN A 243 -12.41 19.34 -18.72
CA GLN A 243 -12.91 19.09 -20.09
C GLN A 243 -13.36 17.65 -20.27
N SER A 244 -12.69 16.70 -19.61
CA SER A 244 -12.87 15.27 -19.80
C SER A 244 -13.45 14.54 -18.59
N GLY A 245 -13.68 15.23 -17.47
CA GLY A 245 -14.22 14.66 -16.25
C GLY A 245 -13.20 13.88 -15.42
N THR A 246 -13.67 12.93 -14.62
CA THR A 246 -12.80 12.05 -13.82
C THR A 246 -12.14 10.99 -14.71
N GLN A 247 -10.81 10.99 -14.76
CA GLN A 247 -10.03 9.96 -15.46
C GLN A 247 -9.41 9.01 -14.46
N PHE A 248 -9.64 7.70 -14.63
CA PHE A 248 -9.07 6.64 -13.77
C PHE A 248 -7.91 5.96 -14.47
N HIS A 249 -6.75 5.93 -13.82
CA HIS A 249 -5.52 5.34 -14.33
C HIS A 249 -4.95 4.32 -13.35
N SER A 250 -4.25 3.35 -13.91
CA SER A 250 -3.50 2.37 -13.15
C SER A 250 -2.02 2.67 -13.21
N PHE A 251 -1.35 2.62 -12.07
CA PHE A 251 0.08 2.92 -11.95
C PHE A 251 0.84 1.72 -11.40
N LEU A 252 1.95 1.39 -12.04
CA LEU A 252 2.95 0.47 -11.52
C LEU A 252 4.12 1.29 -10.95
N LEU A 253 4.27 1.26 -9.63
CA LEU A 253 5.40 1.88 -8.93
C LEU A 253 6.47 0.82 -8.73
N THR A 254 7.65 1.02 -9.30
CA THR A 254 8.79 0.11 -9.18
C THR A 254 9.91 0.75 -8.36
N PRO A 255 10.46 0.09 -7.33
CA PRO A 255 11.64 0.60 -6.62
C PRO A 255 12.77 0.94 -7.61
N SER A 256 13.38 2.12 -7.52
CA SER A 256 14.31 2.62 -8.55
C SER A 256 15.61 1.82 -8.68
N HIS A 257 15.93 0.97 -7.72
CA HIS A 257 17.07 0.03 -7.82
C HIS A 257 16.73 -1.23 -8.62
N LEU A 258 15.45 -1.47 -8.92
CA LEU A 258 15.01 -2.55 -9.77
C LEU A 258 14.90 -2.07 -11.21
N VAL A 259 15.53 -2.81 -12.11
CA VAL A 259 15.33 -2.65 -13.55
C VAL A 259 14.04 -3.38 -13.90
N LEU A 260 13.03 -2.65 -14.37
CA LEU A 260 11.87 -3.26 -15.00
C LEU A 260 12.36 -4.07 -16.19
N SER A 261 12.08 -5.39 -16.21
CA SER A 261 12.12 -6.12 -17.48
C SER A 261 11.16 -5.44 -18.44
N GLU A 262 11.56 -5.28 -19.70
CA GLU A 262 10.68 -4.69 -20.70
C GLU A 262 9.33 -5.43 -20.71
N PRO A 263 8.20 -4.71 -20.82
CA PRO A 263 6.90 -5.34 -20.86
C PRO A 263 6.88 -6.37 -21.98
N VAL A 264 6.38 -7.57 -21.67
CA VAL A 264 6.19 -8.58 -22.70
C VAL A 264 4.97 -8.16 -23.51
N THR A 265 5.15 -8.05 -24.83
CA THR A 265 4.03 -7.78 -25.73
C THR A 265 3.09 -8.97 -25.70
N VAL A 266 1.84 -8.73 -25.31
CA VAL A 266 0.79 -9.74 -25.41
C VAL A 266 0.48 -9.92 -26.89
N PRO A 267 0.59 -11.14 -27.46
CA PRO A 267 0.24 -11.36 -28.86
C PRO A 267 -1.21 -10.95 -29.09
N GLU A 268 -1.46 -10.14 -30.12
CA GLU A 268 -2.83 -9.77 -30.45
C GLU A 268 -3.70 -11.04 -30.65
N PRO A 269 -4.98 -11.03 -30.24
CA PRO A 269 -5.86 -12.20 -30.39
C PRO A 269 -5.89 -12.74 -31.83
N THR A 270 -5.76 -11.85 -32.81
CA THR A 270 -5.63 -12.14 -34.25
C THR A 270 -4.35 -12.89 -34.61
N SER A 271 -3.22 -12.55 -34.00
CA SER A 271 -1.94 -13.25 -34.19
C SER A 271 -2.01 -14.67 -33.63
N LEU A 272 -2.63 -14.84 -32.47
CA LEU A 272 -2.80 -16.15 -31.84
C LEU A 272 -3.80 -17.03 -32.61
N ALA A 273 -4.90 -16.45 -33.09
CA ALA A 273 -5.85 -17.14 -33.97
C ALA A 273 -5.20 -17.55 -35.30
N THR A 274 -4.36 -16.70 -35.89
CA THR A 274 -3.64 -17.00 -37.14
C THR A 274 -2.63 -18.13 -36.94
N LEU A 275 -1.90 -18.14 -35.81
CA LEU A 275 -1.00 -19.23 -35.45
C LEU A 275 -1.75 -20.55 -35.28
N LEU A 276 -2.86 -20.55 -34.53
CA LEU A 276 -3.68 -21.74 -34.31
C LEU A 276 -4.31 -22.27 -35.60
N LEU A 277 -4.80 -21.39 -36.48
CA LEU A 277 -5.29 -21.75 -37.81
C LEU A 277 -4.17 -22.35 -38.68
N GLY A 278 -2.96 -21.76 -38.63
CA GLY A 278 -1.79 -22.29 -39.33
C GLY A 278 -1.37 -23.67 -38.83
N LEU A 279 -1.36 -23.89 -37.52
CA LEU A 279 -1.07 -25.19 -36.91
C LEU A 279 -2.15 -26.23 -37.23
N GLY A 280 -3.43 -25.84 -37.17
CA GLY A 280 -4.56 -26.69 -37.57
C GLY A 280 -4.47 -27.12 -39.04
N TYR A 281 -4.10 -26.20 -39.93
CA TYR A 281 -3.87 -26.49 -41.34
C TYR A 281 -2.73 -27.50 -41.55
N LEU A 282 -1.60 -27.34 -40.84
CA LEU A 282 -0.46 -28.27 -40.92
C LEU A 282 -0.80 -29.67 -40.39
N ALA A 283 -1.58 -29.76 -39.31
CA ALA A 283 -2.03 -31.03 -38.75
C ALA A 283 -2.95 -31.78 -39.73
N LEU A 284 -3.92 -31.09 -40.35
CA LEU A 284 -4.81 -31.64 -41.36
C LEU A 284 -4.06 -32.07 -42.64
N HIS A 285 -3.01 -31.33 -43.03
CA HIS A 285 -2.20 -31.69 -44.19
C HIS A 285 -1.32 -32.93 -43.96
N ARG A 286 -0.90 -33.20 -42.72
CA ARG A 286 -0.15 -34.41 -42.37
C ARG A 286 -1.03 -35.66 -42.29
N SER A 287 -2.29 -35.57 -41.87
CA SER A 287 -3.18 -36.75 -41.82
C SER A 287 -3.51 -37.28 -43.22
N ARG A 288 -3.77 -36.39 -44.18
CA ARG A 288 -4.07 -36.77 -45.58
C ARG A 288 -2.92 -37.48 -46.31
N ARG A 289 -1.67 -37.24 -45.91
CA ARG A 289 -0.50 -37.94 -46.49
C ARG A 289 -0.27 -39.35 -45.92
N ARG A 290 -0.84 -39.68 -44.75
CA ARG A 290 -0.75 -41.03 -44.17
C ARG A 290 -1.87 -41.96 -44.65
N GLU A 291 -3.01 -41.43 -45.05
CA GLU A 291 -4.08 -42.23 -45.66
C GLU A 291 -3.72 -42.74 -47.07
N SER A 292 -2.86 -42.04 -47.81
CA SER A 292 -2.46 -42.46 -49.16
C SER A 292 -1.40 -43.56 -49.21
N SER A 293 -0.85 -44.01 -48.08
CA SER A 293 0.19 -45.07 -48.03
C SER A 293 -0.32 -46.44 -47.56
N GLY A 294 -1.63 -46.58 -47.28
CA GLY A 294 -2.23 -47.80 -46.74
C GLY A 294 -2.92 -48.74 -47.74
N SER A 295 -2.92 -48.43 -49.04
CA SER A 295 -3.55 -49.27 -50.07
C SER A 295 -2.51 -49.98 -50.94
N ARG A 296 -1.93 -51.08 -50.43
CA ARG A 296 -1.37 -52.18 -51.24
C ARG A 296 -1.62 -53.49 -50.53
#